data_AF-A0A1W9HSU3-F1
#
_entry.id   AF-A0A1W9HSU3-F1
#
_cell.length_a   1.000
_cell.length_b   1.000
_cell.length_c   1.000
_cell.angle_alpha   90.00
_cell.angle_beta   90.00
_cell.angle_gamma   90.00
#
_symmetry.space_group_name_H-M   'P 1'
#
loop_
_entity.id
_entity.type
_entity.pdbx_description
1 polymer ?
#
loop_
_entity_poly.entity_id
_entity_poly.type
_entity_poly.pdbx_seq_one_letter_code
_entity_poly.pdbx_strand_id
1 'polypeptide(L)'
;MVLTSVLGIFFLGCGMSTTLPTGSEEISLKADRSSLDDLRKEVPEEKRRENDELALILQVMNAKDKKPHEIREKFSSIMRKKRDEFYRSQRRTREDFTRRERDERDKFGKEQKETSDRFYRHKPSSEERRNFSQDHSSRQQKYYSDSRERRQAFEEEMRSKEKDFSALLSEKNKEFEEHFKEYQKYYREKMDLEAAKKTSSQNENSEVPAERLESGK
;
A
#
# COMPACT_ATOMS: atom_id res chain seq x y z
N MET A 1 32.92 -24.88 65.03
CA MET A 1 32.36 -25.99 65.81
C MET A 1 31.32 -26.69 64.96
N VAL A 2 31.50 -27.98 64.79
CA VAL A 2 30.72 -28.88 63.94
C VAL A 2 29.41 -29.22 64.65
N LEU A 3 28.30 -29.26 63.92
CA LEU A 3 27.19 -30.16 64.24
C LEU A 3 26.54 -30.68 62.97
N THR A 4 26.82 -31.96 62.76
CA THR A 4 26.25 -32.95 61.84
C THR A 4 24.84 -33.37 62.26
N SER A 5 23.95 -33.63 61.30
CA SER A 5 23.00 -34.76 61.29
C SER A 5 22.18 -34.73 59.98
N VAL A 6 22.29 -35.71 59.06
CA VAL A 6 21.56 -37.02 59.03
C VAL A 6 20.06 -36.76 58.86
N LEU A 7 19.28 -37.33 57.94
CA LEU A 7 19.38 -38.35 56.89
C LEU A 7 17.94 -38.44 56.31
N GLY A 8 17.74 -38.75 55.04
CA GLY A 8 16.39 -39.02 54.54
C GLY A 8 16.28 -39.15 53.03
N ILE A 9 16.69 -40.31 52.50
CA ILE A 9 16.28 -40.77 51.16
C ILE A 9 14.88 -41.35 51.29
N PHE A 10 13.92 -40.83 50.52
CA PHE A 10 12.71 -41.57 50.13
C PHE A 10 12.50 -41.43 48.62
N PHE A 11 12.32 -42.59 48.00
CA PHE A 11 12.16 -42.83 46.57
C PHE A 11 10.68 -42.66 46.16
N LEU A 12 10.49 -42.38 44.86
CA LEU A 12 9.28 -42.58 44.04
C LEU A 12 8.06 -41.67 44.22
N GLY A 13 7.64 -41.06 43.10
CA GLY A 13 6.23 -40.79 42.86
C GLY A 13 5.93 -39.57 42.00
N CYS A 14 5.91 -39.76 40.68
CA CYS A 14 4.93 -39.24 39.72
C CYS A 14 4.20 -37.91 40.01
N GLY A 15 4.27 -36.97 39.07
CA GLY A 15 3.22 -35.96 38.92
C GLY A 15 3.72 -34.59 38.47
N MET A 16 4.13 -34.47 37.21
CA MET A 16 4.04 -33.18 36.53
C MET A 16 2.57 -32.75 36.52
N SER A 17 2.26 -31.67 37.23
CA SER A 17 1.03 -30.92 36.97
C SER A 17 1.34 -29.44 37.09
N THR A 18 2.12 -28.93 36.14
CA THR A 18 1.93 -27.55 35.69
C THR A 18 0.61 -27.56 34.91
N THR A 19 -0.48 -27.31 35.63
CA THR A 19 -1.77 -27.02 35.02
C THR A 19 -1.62 -25.79 34.15
N LEU A 20 -1.46 -25.99 32.84
CA LEU A 20 -1.76 -24.98 31.85
C LEU A 20 -3.22 -24.57 32.07
N PRO A 21 -3.52 -23.28 32.29
CA PRO A 21 -4.90 -22.84 32.40
C PRO A 21 -5.55 -23.03 31.02
N THR A 22 -6.31 -24.10 30.88
CA THR A 22 -7.23 -24.36 29.79
C THR A 22 -8.53 -23.64 30.14
N GLY A 23 -8.70 -22.40 29.70
CA GLY A 23 -9.92 -21.66 29.99
C GLY A 23 -9.87 -20.19 29.65
N SER A 24 -9.96 -19.90 28.35
CA SER A 24 -10.57 -18.72 27.69
C SER A 24 -9.71 -18.22 26.51
N GLU A 25 -9.42 -19.11 25.55
CA GLU A 25 -8.84 -18.72 24.26
C GLU A 25 -9.88 -18.08 23.31
N GLU A 26 -10.86 -17.36 23.84
CA GLU A 26 -11.40 -16.21 23.11
C GLU A 26 -10.40 -15.06 23.23
N ILE A 27 -9.17 -15.31 22.79
CA ILE A 27 -8.18 -14.27 22.51
C ILE A 27 -8.83 -13.43 21.42
N SER A 28 -9.42 -12.31 21.83
CA SER A 28 -10.11 -11.42 20.93
C SER A 28 -9.08 -10.84 19.97
N LEU A 29 -8.97 -11.46 18.79
CA LEU A 29 -8.16 -10.97 17.66
C LEU A 29 -8.48 -9.51 17.33
N LYS A 30 -9.63 -8.99 17.79
CA LYS A 30 -10.02 -7.59 17.66
C LYS A 30 -9.24 -6.67 18.61
N ALA A 31 -9.00 -7.09 19.86
CA ALA A 31 -8.19 -6.35 20.82
C ALA A 31 -6.72 -6.30 20.38
N ASP A 32 -6.21 -7.43 19.88
CA ASP A 32 -4.86 -7.50 19.31
C ASP A 32 -4.72 -6.69 18.01
N ARG A 33 -5.77 -6.63 17.17
CA ARG A 33 -5.76 -5.74 15.99
C ARG A 33 -5.76 -4.27 16.39
N SER A 34 -6.52 -3.88 17.42
CA SER A 34 -6.51 -2.49 17.89
C SER A 34 -5.18 -2.08 18.52
N SER A 35 -4.56 -2.97 19.31
CA SER A 35 -3.24 -2.68 19.88
C SER A 35 -2.15 -2.61 18.81
N LEU A 36 -2.23 -3.45 17.77
CA LEU A 36 -1.36 -3.34 16.60
C LEU A 36 -1.56 -2.05 15.80
N ASP A 37 -2.80 -1.56 15.67
CA ASP A 37 -3.09 -0.29 14.99
C ASP A 37 -2.56 0.91 15.79
N ASP A 38 -2.57 0.84 17.13
CA ASP A 38 -1.97 1.85 18.00
C ASP A 38 -0.45 1.85 17.90
N LEU A 39 0.20 0.68 17.93
CA LEU A 39 1.64 0.54 17.68
C LEU A 39 2.01 1.00 16.26
N ARG A 40 1.13 0.84 15.27
CA ARG A 40 1.34 1.35 13.91
C ARG A 40 1.38 2.88 13.86
N LYS A 41 0.79 3.60 14.81
CA LYS A 41 0.86 5.07 14.84
C LYS A 41 2.23 5.58 15.28
N GLU A 42 2.99 4.77 16.02
CA GLU A 42 4.33 5.09 16.51
C GLU A 42 5.43 4.85 15.46
N VAL A 43 5.14 4.06 14.43
CA VAL A 43 6.08 3.80 13.32
C VAL A 43 6.08 5.00 12.36
N PRO A 44 7.26 5.51 11.95
CA PRO A 44 7.36 6.56 10.93
C PRO A 44 6.60 6.20 9.64
N GLU A 45 5.94 7.19 9.03
CA GLU A 45 5.07 6.98 7.86
C GLU A 45 5.81 6.34 6.68
N GLU A 46 7.08 6.71 6.47
CA GLU A 46 7.95 6.12 5.45
C GLU A 46 8.13 4.60 5.67
N LYS A 47 8.49 4.19 6.89
CA LYS A 47 8.68 2.77 7.25
C LYS A 47 7.38 1.98 7.18
N ARG A 48 6.24 2.60 7.49
CA ARG A 48 4.93 1.95 7.32
C ARG A 48 4.63 1.66 5.87
N ARG A 49 4.89 2.63 4.98
CA ARG A 49 4.68 2.45 3.54
C ARG A 49 5.57 1.34 2.99
N GLU A 50 6.84 1.34 3.36
CA GLU A 50 7.78 0.27 2.98
C GLU A 50 7.28 -1.11 3.45
N ASN A 51 6.84 -1.22 4.71
CA ASN A 51 6.32 -2.48 5.25
C ASN A 51 5.04 -2.95 4.56
N ASP A 52 4.12 -2.04 4.26
CA ASP A 52 2.86 -2.36 3.57
C ASP A 52 3.12 -2.78 2.11
N GLU A 53 4.15 -2.21 1.48
CA GLU A 53 4.59 -2.55 0.13
C GLU A 53 5.31 -3.89 0.07
N LEU A 54 6.20 -4.18 1.03
CA LEU A 54 6.84 -5.48 1.18
C LEU A 54 5.80 -6.57 1.47
N ALA A 55 4.83 -6.28 2.35
CA ALA A 55 3.72 -7.19 2.63
C ALA A 55 2.92 -7.52 1.37
N LEU A 56 2.71 -6.55 0.48
CA LEU A 56 2.03 -6.77 -0.79
C LEU A 56 2.81 -7.73 -1.71
N ILE A 57 4.12 -7.52 -1.86
CA ILE A 57 4.97 -8.38 -2.70
C ILE A 57 4.99 -9.80 -2.11
N LEU A 58 5.22 -9.92 -0.80
CA LEU A 58 5.21 -11.21 -0.10
C LEU A 58 3.86 -11.90 -0.21
N GLN A 59 2.74 -11.19 -0.14
CA GLN A 59 1.40 -11.75 -0.31
C GLN A 59 1.18 -12.31 -1.73
N VAL A 60 1.78 -11.68 -2.75
CA VAL A 60 1.68 -12.16 -4.13
C VAL A 60 2.63 -13.36 -4.35
N MET A 61 3.82 -13.35 -3.75
CA MET A 61 4.85 -14.38 -3.90
C MET A 61 4.65 -15.62 -3.01
N ASN A 62 3.97 -15.52 -1.86
CA ASN A 62 3.72 -16.64 -0.94
C ASN A 62 2.70 -17.67 -1.49
N ALA A 63 2.32 -17.56 -2.76
CA ALA A 63 1.52 -18.55 -3.45
C ALA A 63 2.41 -19.71 -3.93
N LYS A 64 2.87 -20.55 -2.99
CA LYS A 64 3.87 -21.63 -3.20
C LYS A 64 3.46 -22.71 -4.22
N ASP A 65 2.19 -22.75 -4.62
CA ASP A 65 1.65 -23.75 -5.54
C ASP A 65 1.09 -23.15 -6.84
N LYS A 66 1.19 -21.83 -7.03
CA LYS A 66 0.66 -21.19 -8.24
C LYS A 66 1.66 -21.24 -9.38
N LYS A 67 1.14 -21.36 -10.61
CA LYS A 67 2.00 -21.26 -11.78
C LYS A 67 2.58 -19.84 -11.87
N PRO A 68 3.84 -19.66 -12.31
CA PRO A 68 4.45 -18.33 -12.40
C PRO A 68 3.62 -17.28 -13.17
N HIS A 69 2.89 -17.69 -14.21
CA HIS A 69 2.04 -16.77 -14.96
C HIS A 69 0.91 -16.16 -14.11
N GLU A 70 0.31 -16.94 -13.20
CA GLU A 70 -0.78 -16.47 -12.32
C GLU A 70 -0.29 -15.41 -11.34
N ILE A 71 0.93 -15.56 -10.83
CA ILE A 71 1.59 -14.60 -9.93
C ILE A 71 1.83 -13.29 -10.67
N ARG A 72 2.33 -13.36 -11.91
CA ARG A 72 2.55 -12.19 -12.77
C ARG A 72 1.25 -11.46 -13.12
N GLU A 73 0.20 -12.21 -13.45
CA GLU A 73 -1.13 -11.63 -13.73
C GLU A 73 -1.71 -10.93 -12.50
N LYS A 74 -1.63 -11.56 -11.33
CA LYS A 74 -2.11 -10.98 -10.07
C LYS A 74 -1.39 -9.67 -9.75
N PHE A 75 -0.05 -9.66 -9.84
CA PHE A 75 0.73 -8.45 -9.64
C PHE A 75 0.34 -7.35 -10.64
N SER A 76 0.27 -7.69 -11.93
CA SER A 76 -0.13 -6.76 -12.99
C SER A 76 -1.51 -6.16 -12.74
N SER A 77 -2.48 -6.96 -12.28
CA SER A 77 -3.82 -6.52 -11.94
C SER A 77 -3.81 -5.51 -10.77
N ILE A 78 -3.03 -5.78 -9.74
CA ILE A 78 -2.88 -4.87 -8.58
C ILE A 78 -2.23 -3.55 -9.02
N MET A 79 -1.17 -3.60 -9.82
CA MET A 79 -0.49 -2.41 -10.33
C MET A 79 -1.40 -1.56 -11.21
N ARG A 80 -2.26 -2.19 -12.03
CA ARG A 80 -3.30 -1.49 -12.80
C ARG A 80 -4.31 -0.79 -11.89
N LYS A 81 -4.83 -1.48 -10.87
CA LYS A 81 -5.76 -0.87 -9.91
C LYS A 81 -5.16 0.34 -9.19
N LYS A 82 -3.93 0.21 -8.68
CA LYS A 82 -3.23 1.34 -8.04
C LYS A 82 -3.08 2.54 -8.99
N ARG A 83 -2.73 2.27 -10.25
CA ARG A 83 -2.64 3.30 -11.29
C ARG A 83 -3.97 3.98 -11.56
N ASP A 84 -5.05 3.20 -11.70
CA ASP A 84 -6.39 3.72 -11.94
C ASP A 84 -6.88 4.58 -10.76
N GLU A 85 -6.66 4.13 -9.52
CA GLU A 85 -7.00 4.87 -8.30
C GLU A 85 -6.24 6.20 -8.23
N PHE A 86 -4.93 6.17 -8.52
CA PHE A 86 -4.10 7.38 -8.58
C PHE A 86 -4.64 8.38 -9.60
N TYR A 87 -4.87 7.97 -10.85
CA TYR A 87 -5.36 8.87 -11.89
C TYR A 87 -6.79 9.38 -11.63
N ARG A 88 -7.65 8.56 -11.03
CA ARG A 88 -8.98 9.00 -10.57
C ARG A 88 -8.87 10.08 -9.49
N SER A 89 -7.98 9.89 -8.51
CA SER A 89 -7.71 10.89 -7.47
C SER A 89 -7.18 12.20 -8.07
N GLN A 90 -6.18 12.10 -8.96
CA GLN A 90 -5.62 13.24 -9.67
C GLN A 90 -6.69 14.03 -10.45
N ARG A 91 -7.58 13.32 -11.15
CA ARG A 91 -8.68 13.93 -11.89
C ARG A 91 -9.63 14.70 -10.96
N ARG A 92 -10.06 14.08 -9.86
CA ARG A 92 -10.94 14.73 -8.86
C ARG A 92 -10.29 15.99 -8.29
N THR A 93 -9.02 15.93 -7.92
CA THR A 93 -8.26 17.08 -7.41
C THR A 93 -8.21 18.22 -8.42
N ARG A 94 -8.00 17.94 -9.72
CA ARG A 94 -8.06 18.96 -10.79
C ARG A 94 -9.45 19.56 -10.96
N GLU A 95 -10.49 18.74 -10.91
CA GLU A 95 -11.89 19.18 -11.01
C GLU A 95 -12.24 20.10 -9.83
N ASP A 96 -11.89 19.71 -8.60
CA ASP A 96 -12.12 20.50 -7.39
C ASP A 96 -11.32 21.81 -7.37
N PHE A 97 -10.07 21.80 -7.84
CA PHE A 97 -9.29 23.02 -8.01
C PHE A 97 -9.96 23.97 -9.03
N THR A 98 -10.34 23.43 -10.20
CA THR A 98 -10.94 24.23 -11.27
C THR A 98 -12.30 24.80 -10.86
N ARG A 99 -13.09 24.06 -10.07
CA ARG A 99 -14.34 24.58 -9.50
C ARG A 99 -14.06 25.75 -8.56
N ARG A 100 -13.13 25.60 -7.61
CA ARG A 100 -12.74 26.68 -6.68
C ARG A 100 -12.23 27.91 -7.41
N GLU A 101 -11.40 27.74 -8.43
CA GLU A 101 -10.89 28.84 -9.24
C GLU A 101 -12.01 29.64 -9.94
N ARG A 102 -13.05 28.95 -10.42
CA ARG A 102 -14.24 29.59 -10.99
C ARG A 102 -15.04 30.34 -9.93
N ASP A 103 -15.29 29.71 -8.78
CA ASP A 103 -16.03 30.32 -7.67
C ASP A 103 -15.32 31.59 -7.16
N GLU A 104 -13.99 31.54 -7.01
CA GLU A 104 -13.16 32.70 -6.64
C GLU A 104 -13.26 33.83 -7.67
N ARG A 105 -13.21 33.49 -8.96
CA ARG A 105 -13.31 34.47 -10.06
C ARG A 105 -14.68 35.14 -10.10
N ASP A 106 -15.75 34.37 -9.93
CA ASP A 106 -17.11 34.89 -9.92
C ASP A 106 -17.35 35.79 -8.71
N LYS A 107 -16.82 35.40 -7.54
CA LYS A 107 -16.87 36.23 -6.33
C LYS A 107 -16.12 37.54 -6.54
N PHE A 108 -14.90 37.48 -7.05
CA PHE A 108 -14.11 38.67 -7.36
C PHE A 108 -14.83 39.59 -8.35
N GLY A 109 -15.41 39.04 -9.43
CA GLY A 109 -16.18 39.82 -10.41
C GLY A 109 -17.39 40.53 -9.81
N LYS A 110 -18.13 39.87 -8.92
CA LYS A 110 -19.25 40.47 -8.18
C LYS A 110 -18.77 41.60 -7.25
N GLU A 111 -17.70 41.37 -6.50
CA GLU A 111 -17.12 42.38 -5.60
C GLU A 111 -16.63 43.62 -6.36
N GLN A 112 -16.00 43.45 -7.52
CA GLN A 112 -15.58 44.56 -8.38
C GLN A 112 -16.77 45.36 -8.89
N LYS A 113 -17.81 44.68 -9.38
CA LYS A 113 -19.04 45.32 -9.85
C LYS A 113 -19.71 46.12 -8.73
N GLU A 114 -19.92 45.51 -7.56
CA GLU A 114 -20.53 46.19 -6.42
C GLU A 114 -19.71 47.39 -5.95
N THR A 115 -18.39 47.26 -5.95
CA THR A 115 -17.48 48.35 -5.55
C THR A 115 -17.57 49.52 -6.54
N SER A 116 -17.60 49.23 -7.84
CA SER A 116 -17.84 50.22 -8.88
C SER A 116 -19.21 50.89 -8.72
N ASP A 117 -20.28 50.10 -8.59
CA ASP A 117 -21.65 50.60 -8.42
C ASP A 117 -21.77 51.50 -7.19
N ARG A 118 -21.17 51.10 -6.05
CA ARG A 118 -21.14 51.91 -4.82
C ARG A 118 -20.39 53.22 -5.03
N PHE A 119 -19.24 53.19 -5.70
CA PHE A 119 -18.44 54.39 -5.95
C PHE A 119 -19.19 55.40 -6.83
N TYR A 120 -19.82 54.96 -7.92
CA TYR A 120 -20.49 55.87 -8.85
C TYR A 120 -21.85 56.40 -8.36
N ARG A 121 -22.47 55.79 -7.32
CA ARG A 121 -23.70 56.30 -6.71
C ARG A 121 -23.57 57.71 -6.12
N HIS A 122 -22.38 58.10 -5.67
CA HIS A 122 -22.16 59.36 -4.97
C HIS A 122 -21.66 60.51 -5.88
N LYS A 123 -21.68 60.33 -7.21
CA LYS A 123 -21.18 61.32 -8.20
C LYS A 123 -19.79 61.87 -7.86
N PRO A 124 -18.75 61.02 -7.83
CA PRO A 124 -17.40 61.41 -7.45
C PRO A 124 -16.82 62.48 -8.38
N SER A 125 -15.90 63.28 -7.84
CA SER A 125 -15.11 64.27 -8.57
C SER A 125 -14.20 63.61 -9.63
N SER A 126 -13.60 64.43 -10.49
CA SER A 126 -12.69 63.94 -11.54
C SER A 126 -11.44 63.26 -10.96
N GLU A 127 -10.88 63.83 -9.90
CA GLU A 127 -9.69 63.31 -9.22
C GLU A 127 -9.98 61.97 -8.53
N GLU A 128 -11.10 61.87 -7.82
CA GLU A 128 -11.53 60.61 -7.19
C GLU A 128 -11.75 59.51 -8.22
N ARG A 129 -12.35 59.83 -9.39
CA ARG A 129 -12.53 58.86 -10.48
C ARG A 129 -11.20 58.35 -11.02
N ARG A 130 -10.20 59.23 -11.17
CA ARG A 130 -8.86 58.85 -11.60
C ARG A 130 -8.21 57.89 -10.61
N ASN A 131 -8.25 58.23 -9.32
CA ASN A 131 -7.66 57.41 -8.25
C ASN A 131 -8.37 56.05 -8.15
N PHE A 132 -9.71 56.04 -8.22
CA PHE A 132 -10.49 54.80 -8.22
C PHE A 132 -10.13 53.91 -9.41
N SER A 133 -10.06 54.46 -10.62
CA SER A 133 -9.74 53.68 -11.82
C SER A 133 -8.33 53.08 -11.75
N GLN A 134 -7.37 53.82 -11.22
CA GLN A 134 -6.00 53.33 -11.04
C GLN A 134 -5.97 52.17 -10.05
N ASP A 135 -6.56 52.35 -8.87
CA ASP A 135 -6.58 51.32 -7.83
C ASP A 135 -7.38 50.08 -8.26
N HIS A 136 -8.54 50.28 -8.90
CA HIS A 136 -9.34 49.19 -9.46
C HIS A 136 -8.57 48.38 -10.51
N SER A 137 -7.83 49.05 -11.40
CA SER A 137 -6.95 48.39 -12.38
C SER A 137 -5.82 47.61 -11.70
N SER A 138 -5.14 48.21 -10.72
CA SER A 138 -4.08 47.54 -9.95
C SER A 138 -4.60 46.31 -9.20
N ARG A 139 -5.79 46.38 -8.60
CA ARG A 139 -6.44 45.25 -7.93
C ARG A 139 -6.75 44.11 -8.90
N GLN A 140 -7.26 44.42 -10.10
CA GLN A 140 -7.49 43.40 -11.14
C GLN A 140 -6.19 42.76 -11.59
N GLN A 141 -5.17 43.57 -11.90
CA GLN A 141 -3.87 43.06 -12.34
C GLN A 141 -3.27 42.11 -11.30
N LYS A 142 -3.30 42.49 -10.02
CA LYS A 142 -2.82 41.66 -8.93
C LYS A 142 -3.58 40.34 -8.85
N TYR A 143 -4.91 40.38 -8.82
CA TYR A 143 -5.75 39.18 -8.75
C TYR A 143 -5.42 38.18 -9.88
N TYR A 144 -5.31 38.66 -11.12
CA TYR A 144 -5.02 37.78 -12.25
C TYR A 144 -3.56 37.29 -12.27
N SER A 145 -2.60 38.06 -11.73
CA SER A 145 -1.25 37.56 -11.50
C SER A 145 -1.24 36.42 -10.50
N ASP A 146 -1.80 36.66 -9.31
CA ASP A 146 -1.86 35.67 -8.23
C ASP A 146 -2.63 34.42 -8.67
N SER A 147 -3.71 34.57 -9.45
CA SER A 147 -4.49 33.45 -9.99
C SER A 147 -3.67 32.59 -10.95
N ARG A 148 -2.83 33.19 -11.80
CA ARG A 148 -1.94 32.46 -12.71
C ARG A 148 -0.85 31.71 -11.94
N GLU A 149 -0.25 32.37 -10.95
CA GLU A 149 0.77 31.76 -10.08
C GLU A 149 0.21 30.57 -9.30
N ARG A 150 -0.98 30.72 -8.69
CA ARG A 150 -1.67 29.61 -8.01
C ARG A 150 -1.94 28.43 -8.95
N ARG A 151 -2.38 28.71 -10.18
CA ARG A 151 -2.61 27.67 -11.20
C ARG A 151 -1.30 26.96 -11.56
N GLN A 152 -0.24 27.71 -11.79
CA GLN A 152 1.06 27.16 -12.13
C GLN A 152 1.60 26.27 -11.01
N ALA A 153 1.61 26.77 -9.77
CA ALA A 153 2.06 26.01 -8.60
C ALA A 153 1.26 24.70 -8.42
N PHE A 154 -0.05 24.76 -8.63
CA PHE A 154 -0.91 23.58 -8.60
C PHE A 154 -0.53 22.56 -9.68
N GLU A 155 -0.34 22.98 -10.93
CA GLU A 155 0.03 22.04 -12.00
C GLU A 155 1.43 21.45 -11.81
N GLU A 156 2.36 22.22 -11.25
CA GLU A 156 3.70 21.74 -10.87
C GLU A 156 3.62 20.68 -9.77
N GLU A 157 2.81 20.89 -8.74
CA GLU A 157 2.56 19.90 -7.68
C GLU A 157 1.96 18.61 -8.27
N MET A 158 0.99 18.73 -9.17
CA MET A 158 0.36 17.57 -9.81
C MET A 158 1.34 16.77 -10.68
N ARG A 159 2.23 17.47 -11.40
CA ARG A 159 3.31 16.84 -12.17
C ARG A 159 4.34 16.15 -11.27
N SER A 160 4.71 16.78 -10.15
CA SER A 160 5.62 16.16 -9.17
C SER A 160 5.03 14.86 -8.64
N LYS A 161 3.76 14.89 -8.18
CA LYS A 161 3.06 13.69 -7.69
C LYS A 161 3.01 12.58 -8.73
N GLU A 162 2.78 12.91 -10.00
CA GLU A 162 2.79 11.93 -11.08
C GLU A 162 4.17 11.32 -11.32
N LYS A 163 5.22 12.15 -11.29
CA LYS A 163 6.60 11.68 -11.40
C LYS A 163 6.98 10.75 -10.24
N ASP A 164 6.66 11.14 -9.01
CA ASP A 164 6.96 10.36 -7.80
C ASP A 164 6.21 9.02 -7.82
N PHE A 165 4.94 9.04 -8.21
CA PHE A 165 4.15 7.81 -8.37
C PHE A 165 4.71 6.91 -9.47
N SER A 166 5.10 7.47 -10.62
CA SER A 166 5.71 6.70 -11.72
C SER A 166 7.04 6.06 -11.31
N ALA A 167 7.88 6.79 -10.59
CA ALA A 167 9.12 6.27 -10.03
C ALA A 167 8.86 5.09 -9.08
N LEU A 168 7.90 5.24 -8.16
CA LEU A 168 7.51 4.19 -7.23
C LEU A 168 6.98 2.94 -7.97
N LEU A 169 6.12 3.10 -8.98
CA LEU A 169 5.65 1.95 -9.76
C LEU A 169 6.80 1.24 -10.50
N SER A 170 7.76 2.00 -11.02
CA SER A 170 8.94 1.46 -11.69
C SER A 170 9.80 0.64 -10.73
N GLU A 171 10.07 1.18 -9.55
CA GLU A 171 10.79 0.49 -8.47
C GLU A 171 10.09 -0.82 -8.06
N LYS A 172 8.78 -0.78 -7.83
CA LYS A 172 8.02 -1.98 -7.47
C LYS A 172 7.97 -3.04 -8.57
N ASN A 173 7.97 -2.64 -9.83
CA ASN A 173 8.11 -3.59 -10.92
C ASN A 173 9.49 -4.27 -10.91
N LYS A 174 10.56 -3.53 -10.58
CA LYS A 174 11.91 -4.11 -10.47
C LYS A 174 12.01 -5.09 -9.30
N GLU A 175 11.57 -4.68 -8.12
CA GLU A 175 11.52 -5.54 -6.92
C GLU A 175 10.72 -6.83 -7.20
N PHE A 176 9.55 -6.69 -7.84
CA PHE A 176 8.74 -7.84 -8.23
C PHE A 176 9.48 -8.76 -9.20
N GLU A 177 10.07 -8.23 -10.27
CA GLU A 177 10.78 -9.04 -11.28
C GLU A 177 12.02 -9.74 -10.70
N GLU A 178 12.70 -9.15 -9.71
CA GLU A 178 13.80 -9.79 -8.97
C GLU A 178 13.29 -11.02 -8.21
N HIS A 179 12.29 -10.84 -7.33
CA HIS A 179 11.69 -11.95 -6.58
C HIS A 179 11.01 -12.97 -7.49
N PHE A 180 10.47 -12.54 -8.64
CA PHE A 180 9.80 -13.41 -9.58
C PHE A 180 10.78 -14.37 -10.26
N LYS A 181 12.00 -13.92 -10.57
CA LYS A 181 13.06 -14.80 -11.10
C LYS A 181 13.45 -15.88 -10.10
N GLU A 182 13.59 -15.52 -8.83
CA GLU A 182 13.86 -16.47 -7.74
C GLU A 182 12.73 -17.50 -7.62
N TYR A 183 11.48 -17.01 -7.64
CA TYR A 183 10.30 -17.88 -7.63
C TYR A 183 10.25 -18.83 -8.83
N GLN A 184 10.54 -18.34 -10.04
CA GLN A 184 10.56 -19.17 -11.24
C GLN A 184 11.60 -20.29 -11.15
N LYS A 185 12.78 -19.99 -10.61
CA LYS A 185 13.82 -21.00 -10.37
C LYS A 185 13.33 -22.07 -9.38
N TYR A 186 12.80 -21.64 -8.24
CA TYR A 186 12.22 -22.54 -7.23
C TYR A 186 11.10 -23.41 -7.81
N TYR A 187 10.18 -22.82 -8.59
CA TYR A 187 9.07 -23.54 -9.19
C TYR A 187 9.54 -24.61 -10.19
N ARG A 188 10.56 -24.32 -11.02
CA ARG A 188 11.14 -25.31 -11.93
C ARG A 188 11.78 -26.46 -11.17
N GLU A 189 12.63 -26.16 -10.18
CA GLU A 189 13.27 -27.18 -9.34
C GLU A 189 12.24 -28.08 -8.65
N LYS A 190 11.14 -27.51 -8.14
CA LYS A 190 10.02 -28.26 -7.56
C LYS A 190 9.35 -29.20 -8.58
N MET A 191 9.06 -28.70 -9.78
CA MET A 191 8.44 -29.51 -10.85
C MET A 191 9.36 -30.65 -11.30
N ASP A 192 10.67 -30.41 -11.40
CA ASP A 192 11.67 -31.43 -11.76
C ASP A 192 11.78 -32.52 -10.68
N LEU A 193 11.78 -32.13 -9.40
CA LEU A 193 11.76 -33.07 -8.27
C LEU A 193 10.47 -33.89 -8.22
N GLU A 194 9.31 -33.27 -8.48
CA GLU A 194 8.03 -33.98 -8.56
C GLU A 194 7.98 -34.96 -9.74
N ALA A 195 8.55 -34.58 -10.89
CA ALA A 195 8.68 -35.46 -12.04
C ALA A 195 9.59 -36.66 -11.73
N ALA A 196 10.76 -36.42 -11.13
CA ALA A 196 11.71 -37.47 -10.73
C ALA A 196 11.11 -38.47 -9.72
N LYS A 197 10.34 -37.98 -8.74
CA LYS A 197 9.60 -38.84 -7.79
C LYS A 197 8.54 -39.69 -8.48
N LYS A 198 7.86 -39.17 -9.51
CA LYS A 198 6.87 -39.93 -10.26
C LYS A 198 7.51 -41.04 -11.09
N THR A 199 8.62 -40.77 -11.77
CA THR A 199 9.35 -41.80 -12.53
C THR A 199 9.95 -42.88 -11.62
N SER A 200 10.52 -42.53 -10.45
CA SER A 200 11.03 -43.54 -9.50
C SER A 200 9.91 -44.44 -8.95
N SER A 201 8.76 -43.85 -8.62
CA SER A 201 7.59 -44.59 -8.12
C SER A 201 6.94 -45.50 -9.18
N GLN A 202 7.13 -45.20 -10.46
CA GLN A 202 6.66 -46.04 -11.57
C GLN A 202 7.62 -47.20 -11.86
N ASN A 203 8.93 -46.98 -11.79
CA ASN A 203 9.92 -48.04 -11.97
C ASN A 203 9.85 -49.08 -10.83
N GLU A 204 9.69 -48.66 -9.57
CA GLU A 204 9.55 -49.58 -8.43
C GLU A 204 8.28 -50.45 -8.51
N ASN A 205 7.19 -49.95 -9.13
CA ASN A 205 5.97 -50.73 -9.37
C ASN A 205 6.06 -51.67 -10.59
N SER A 206 7.04 -51.49 -11.47
CA SER A 206 7.29 -52.38 -12.63
C SER A 206 8.28 -53.51 -12.34
N GLU A 207 8.98 -53.46 -11.20
CA GLU A 207 9.94 -54.49 -10.74
C GLU A 207 9.34 -55.53 -9.79
N VAL A 208 8.03 -55.78 -9.83
CA VAL A 208 7.47 -57.00 -9.20
C VAL A 208 7.87 -58.20 -10.08
N PRO A 209 8.73 -59.13 -9.59
CA PRO A 209 9.22 -60.23 -10.42
C PRO A 209 8.06 -61.18 -10.74
N ALA A 210 7.86 -61.44 -12.03
CA ALA A 210 7.07 -62.55 -12.51
C ALA A 210 7.81 -63.89 -12.27
N GLU A 211 8.17 -64.19 -11.02
CA GLU A 211 8.45 -65.55 -10.61
C GLU A 211 7.27 -66.05 -9.80
N ARG A 212 6.55 -67.03 -10.37
CA ARG A 212 5.92 -68.19 -9.70
C ARG A 212 4.59 -68.57 -10.34
N LEU A 213 4.64 -69.19 -11.51
CA LEU A 213 3.64 -70.20 -11.93
C LEU A 213 4.31 -71.29 -12.80
N GLU A 214 5.34 -71.94 -12.25
CA GLU A 214 5.64 -73.32 -12.65
C GLU A 214 5.73 -74.20 -11.40
N SER A 215 4.64 -74.91 -11.11
CA SER A 215 4.61 -76.27 -10.55
C SER A 215 3.19 -76.57 -10.08
N GLY A 216 2.45 -77.33 -10.88
CA GLY A 216 1.05 -77.60 -10.57
C GLY A 216 0.37 -78.67 -11.42
N LYS A 217 1.07 -79.80 -11.64
CA LYS A 217 0.57 -81.13 -12.03
C LYS A 217 -0.10 -81.31 -13.40
#